data_AF-M5TRW0-F1
#
_entry.id   AF-M5TRW0-F1
#
_cell.length_a   1.000
_cell.length_b   1.000
_cell.length_c   1.000
_cell.angle_alpha   90.00
_cell.angle_beta   90.00
_cell.angle_gamma   90.00
#
_symmetry.space_group_name_H-M   'P 1'
#
loop_
_entity.id
_entity.type
_entity.pdbx_description
1 polymer ?
#
loop_
_entity_poly.entity_id
_entity_poly.type
_entity_poly.pdbx_seq_one_letter_code
_entity_poly.pdbx_strand_id
1 'polypeptide(L)'
;MTAQYPHEIENRHPTVTFGDLYLYQAIRATQLQYHDYDGQPIAFALPVERLANAPMCSALWAGYIDRFVLNADGTLDHIGYAHLAGINDDASFSFDLQDGTERVTGDFFLEFRTDFFGSHTYVPFVGAHIVTDIAAWIVVKPPGT
;
A
#
# COMPACT_ATOMS: atom_id res chain seq x y z
N MET A 1 -4.50 2.28 -19.65
CA MET A 1 -3.64 2.60 -18.50
C MET A 1 -3.67 1.42 -17.57
N THR A 2 -2.51 0.95 -17.11
CA THR A 2 -2.40 -0.16 -16.17
C THR A 2 -2.08 0.40 -14.78
N ALA A 3 -2.86 -0.05 -13.80
CA ALA A 3 -2.64 0.29 -12.40
C ALA A 3 -1.42 -0.48 -11.87
N GLN A 4 -0.75 0.07 -10.85
CA GLN A 4 0.08 -0.75 -9.98
C GLN A 4 -0.78 -1.83 -9.33
N TYR A 5 -0.27 -3.05 -9.22
CA TYR A 5 -0.89 -4.11 -8.43
C TYR A 5 -0.90 -3.68 -6.96
N PRO A 6 -2.02 -3.86 -6.23
CA PRO A 6 -2.12 -3.44 -4.85
C PRO A 6 -1.02 -4.01 -3.95
N HIS A 7 -0.60 -3.21 -2.99
CA HIS A 7 0.24 -3.64 -1.89
C HIS A 7 -0.50 -4.58 -0.95
N GLU A 8 0.27 -5.43 -0.27
CA GLU A 8 -0.28 -6.36 0.71
C GLU A 8 -0.30 -5.73 2.10
N ILE A 9 -1.37 -5.98 2.84
CA ILE A 9 -1.44 -5.63 4.25
C ILE A 9 -2.08 -6.76 5.04
N GLU A 10 -1.33 -7.31 5.99
CA GLU A 10 -1.88 -8.18 7.02
C GLU A 10 -2.43 -7.32 8.15
N ASN A 11 -3.75 -7.34 8.35
CA ASN A 11 -4.38 -6.56 9.41
C ASN A 11 -4.55 -7.42 10.67
N ARG A 12 -3.77 -7.12 11.71
CA ARG A 12 -3.86 -7.73 13.05
C ARG A 12 -4.54 -6.82 14.07
N HIS A 13 -5.01 -5.64 13.66
CA HIS A 13 -5.66 -4.70 14.57
C HIS A 13 -7.05 -5.21 14.98
N PRO A 14 -7.40 -5.21 16.28
CA PRO A 14 -8.61 -5.88 16.75
C PRO A 14 -9.92 -5.20 16.33
N THR A 15 -9.87 -3.91 16.00
CA THR A 15 -11.08 -3.10 15.76
C THR A 15 -11.10 -2.35 14.43
N VAL A 16 -9.99 -2.32 13.69
CA VAL A 16 -9.94 -1.63 12.41
C VAL A 16 -10.17 -2.66 11.31
N THR A 17 -11.05 -2.33 10.37
CA THR A 17 -11.29 -3.14 9.16
C THR A 17 -11.23 -2.24 7.93
N PHE A 18 -10.64 -2.77 6.86
CA PHE A 18 -10.55 -2.08 5.58
C PHE A 18 -11.62 -2.56 4.58
N GLY A 19 -12.40 -3.60 4.91
CA GLY A 19 -13.42 -4.14 4.01
C GLY A 19 -12.83 -4.57 2.66
N ASP A 20 -13.48 -4.18 1.57
CA ASP A 20 -13.08 -4.50 0.19
C ASP A 20 -12.06 -3.51 -0.40
N LEU A 21 -11.35 -2.78 0.45
CA LEU A 21 -10.35 -1.81 0.02
C LEU A 21 -8.98 -2.44 -0.20
N TYR A 22 -8.34 -2.09 -1.31
CA TYR A 22 -6.99 -2.48 -1.67
C TYR A 22 -5.99 -1.38 -1.34
N LEU A 23 -4.87 -1.74 -0.72
CA LEU A 23 -3.80 -0.80 -0.39
C LEU A 23 -3.01 -0.45 -1.65
N TYR A 24 -2.82 0.84 -1.92
CA TYR A 24 -2.08 1.31 -3.09
C TYR A 24 -0.77 1.98 -2.75
N GLN A 25 -0.64 2.62 -1.57
CA GLN A 25 0.62 3.24 -1.15
C GLN A 25 0.60 3.66 0.32
N ALA A 26 1.79 3.69 0.94
CA ALA A 26 2.05 4.36 2.21
C ALA A 26 2.82 5.66 1.94
N ILE A 27 2.29 6.79 2.42
CA ILE A 27 2.63 8.10 1.87
C ILE A 27 2.68 9.21 2.90
N ARG A 28 3.49 10.23 2.64
CA ARG A 28 3.46 11.51 3.38
C ARG A 28 2.92 12.58 2.47
N ALA A 29 1.83 13.23 2.86
CA ALA A 29 1.16 14.26 2.06
C ALA A 29 0.77 15.43 2.95
N THR A 30 0.81 16.65 2.41
CA THR A 30 0.21 17.83 3.07
C THR A 30 -1.16 18.15 2.51
N GLN A 31 -1.46 17.67 1.30
CA GLN A 31 -2.75 17.82 0.64
C GLN A 31 -3.20 16.52 -0.01
N LEU A 32 -4.48 16.19 0.16
CA LEU A 32 -5.07 14.98 -0.39
C LEU A 32 -6.15 15.37 -1.41
N GLN A 33 -5.82 15.27 -2.69
CA GLN A 33 -6.74 15.56 -3.81
C GLN A 33 -6.60 14.52 -4.92
N TYR A 34 -7.65 14.33 -5.73
CA TYR A 34 -7.75 13.20 -6.67
C TYR A 34 -6.76 13.27 -7.85
N HIS A 35 -6.35 14.48 -8.25
CA HIS A 35 -5.44 14.73 -9.38
C HIS A 35 -4.26 15.64 -9.05
N ASP A 36 -4.25 16.23 -7.86
CA ASP A 36 -3.20 17.14 -7.39
C ASP A 36 -2.68 16.62 -6.06
N TYR A 37 -1.93 15.54 -6.17
CA TYR A 37 -1.45 14.77 -5.05
C TYR A 37 0.02 15.10 -4.84
N ASP A 38 0.33 15.80 -3.75
CA ASP A 38 1.69 16.16 -3.36
C ASP A 38 2.42 15.00 -2.64
N GLY A 39 1.70 13.92 -2.39
CA GLY A 39 2.20 12.95 -1.46
C GLY A 39 3.36 12.14 -2.02
N GLN A 40 4.30 11.89 -1.11
CA GLN A 40 5.56 11.24 -1.39
C GLN A 40 5.48 9.83 -0.81
N PRO A 41 5.74 8.80 -1.62
CA PRO A 41 5.92 7.44 -1.10
C PRO A 41 6.95 7.43 0.03
N ILE A 42 6.68 6.65 1.06
CA ILE A 42 7.65 6.44 2.14
C ILE A 42 8.82 5.63 1.58
N ALA A 43 10.04 6.15 1.71
CA ALA A 43 11.25 5.41 1.42
C ALA A 43 11.61 4.54 2.63
N PHE A 44 11.80 3.25 2.39
CA PHE A 44 12.26 2.28 3.39
C PHE A 44 13.77 2.09 3.30
N ALA A 45 14.42 1.83 4.43
CA ALA A 45 15.84 1.52 4.49
C ALA A 45 16.14 0.10 3.99
N LEU A 46 15.14 -0.79 4.02
CA LEU A 46 15.23 -2.11 3.40
C LEU A 46 15.54 -1.96 1.90
N PRO A 47 16.67 -2.49 1.40
CA PRO A 47 16.99 -2.37 -0.01
C PRO A 47 16.02 -3.21 -0.85
N VAL A 48 15.59 -2.70 -2.00
CA VAL A 48 14.83 -3.50 -2.98
C VAL A 48 15.84 -4.29 -3.82
N GLU A 49 15.91 -5.61 -3.63
CA GLU A 49 16.80 -6.45 -4.43
C GLU A 49 16.13 -6.77 -5.78
N ARG A 50 16.74 -6.29 -6.86
CA ARG A 50 16.22 -6.57 -8.20
C ARG A 50 16.59 -8.00 -8.61
N LEU A 51 15.60 -8.88 -8.69
CA LEU A 51 15.79 -10.23 -9.21
C LEU A 51 16.25 -10.16 -10.68
N ALA A 52 17.32 -10.90 -10.99
CA ALA A 52 17.78 -11.05 -12.36
C ALA A 52 16.71 -11.79 -13.17
N ASN A 53 16.30 -11.21 -14.32
CA ASN A 53 15.26 -11.75 -15.20
C ASN A 53 13.83 -11.78 -14.62
N ALA A 54 13.51 -10.93 -13.63
CA ALA A 54 12.13 -10.77 -13.18
C ALA A 54 11.19 -10.48 -14.38
N PRO A 55 10.07 -11.21 -14.52
CA PRO A 55 9.07 -10.92 -15.54
C PRO A 55 8.57 -9.49 -15.42
N MET A 56 8.48 -8.79 -16.56
CA MET A 56 7.85 -7.47 -16.61
C MET A 56 6.34 -7.63 -16.82
N CYS A 57 5.56 -7.08 -15.89
CA CYS A 57 4.13 -6.90 -16.03
C CYS A 57 3.82 -5.41 -16.01
N SER A 58 3.06 -4.91 -16.98
CA SER A 58 2.67 -3.49 -17.04
C SER A 58 1.76 -3.08 -15.88
N ALA A 59 1.11 -4.04 -15.23
CA ALA A 59 0.35 -3.85 -13.99
C ALA A 59 1.23 -3.90 -12.73
N LEU A 60 2.55 -4.11 -12.85
CA LEU A 60 3.51 -4.12 -11.74
C LEU A 60 4.71 -3.24 -12.11
N TRP A 61 4.43 -1.98 -12.44
CA TRP A 61 5.45 -1.09 -12.97
C TRP A 61 6.52 -0.70 -11.95
N ALA A 62 6.22 -0.79 -10.64
CA ALA A 62 7.23 -0.67 -9.59
C ALA A 62 8.22 -1.84 -9.58
N GLY A 63 7.84 -2.98 -10.17
CA GLY A 63 8.64 -4.22 -10.18
C GLY A 63 8.53 -5.06 -8.91
N TYR A 64 7.75 -4.58 -7.92
CA TYR A 64 7.50 -5.26 -6.66
C TYR A 64 6.19 -4.78 -6.03
N ILE A 65 5.75 -5.52 -5.02
CA ILE A 65 4.62 -5.21 -4.15
C ILE A 65 5.18 -4.99 -2.74
N ASP A 66 4.98 -3.81 -2.16
CA ASP A 66 5.23 -3.63 -0.72
C ASP A 66 4.28 -4.48 0.12
N ARG A 67 4.83 -5.03 1.21
CA ARG A 67 4.09 -5.88 2.14
C ARG A 67 4.14 -5.26 3.52
N PHE A 68 2.99 -5.15 4.16
CA PHE A 68 2.84 -4.51 5.45
C PHE A 68 2.12 -5.40 6.46
N VAL A 69 2.36 -5.11 7.75
CA VAL A 69 1.56 -5.63 8.86
C VAL A 69 1.05 -4.43 9.66
N LEU A 70 -0.27 -4.31 9.78
CA LEU A 70 -0.88 -3.45 10.79
C LEU A 70 -0.98 -4.25 12.09
N ASN A 71 -0.20 -3.84 13.09
CA ASN A 71 -0.11 -4.53 14.37
C ASN A 71 -1.34 -4.27 15.25
N ALA A 72 -1.51 -5.12 16.26
CA ALA A 72 -2.59 -5.01 17.24
C ALA A 72 -2.56 -3.71 18.05
N ASP A 73 -1.39 -3.10 18.20
CA ASP A 73 -1.19 -1.82 18.90
C ASP A 73 -1.48 -0.60 18.02
N GLY A 74 -1.78 -0.79 16.73
CA GLY A 74 -2.06 0.28 15.77
C GLY A 74 -0.83 0.78 15.02
N THR A 75 0.34 0.22 15.25
CA THR A 75 1.56 0.55 14.49
C THR A 75 1.63 -0.22 13.17
N LEU A 76 2.38 0.30 12.20
CA LEU A 76 2.58 -0.34 10.90
C LEU A 76 4.03 -0.77 10.73
N ASP A 77 4.24 -2.03 10.35
CA ASP A 77 5.54 -2.53 9.92
C ASP A 77 5.52 -2.75 8.40
N HIS A 78 6.55 -2.28 7.70
CA HIS A 78 6.90 -2.76 6.38
C HIS A 78 7.69 -4.05 6.55
N ILE A 79 7.19 -5.15 5.99
CA ILE A 79 7.75 -6.49 6.17
C ILE A 79 8.49 -7.01 4.93
N GLY A 80 8.72 -6.12 3.96
CA GLY A 80 9.49 -6.42 2.75
C GLY A 80 8.68 -6.36 1.47
N TYR A 81 9.16 -7.10 0.47
CA TYR A 81 8.72 -6.99 -0.91
C TYR A 81 8.29 -8.35 -1.46
N ALA A 82 7.27 -8.37 -2.31
CA ALA A 82 6.97 -9.49 -3.19
C ALA A 82 7.35 -9.13 -4.63
N HIS A 83 8.20 -9.95 -5.23
CA HIS A 83 8.61 -9.81 -6.63
C HIS A 83 7.93 -10.86 -7.48
N LEU A 84 7.40 -10.48 -8.63
CA LEU A 84 6.87 -11.44 -9.59
C LEU A 84 8.00 -12.38 -10.02
N ALA A 85 7.82 -13.68 -9.77
CA ALA A 85 8.78 -14.72 -10.14
C ALA A 85 8.36 -15.41 -11.44
N GLY A 86 7.05 -15.50 -11.70
CA GLY A 86 6.51 -16.15 -12.89
C GLY A 86 5.00 -16.04 -12.99
N ILE A 87 4.48 -16.53 -14.11
CA ILE A 87 3.05 -16.73 -14.35
C ILE A 87 2.86 -18.23 -14.48
N ASN A 88 2.01 -18.81 -13.63
CA ASN A 88 1.68 -20.23 -13.64
C ASN A 88 0.74 -20.56 -14.81
N ASP A 89 0.60 -21.85 -15.13
CA ASP A 89 -0.23 -22.34 -16.25
C ASP A 89 -1.73 -21.97 -16.11
N ASP A 90 -2.19 -21.72 -14.88
CA ASP A 90 -3.55 -21.27 -14.57
C ASP A 90 -3.71 -19.73 -14.60
N ALA A 91 -2.72 -19.02 -15.12
CA ALA A 91 -2.62 -17.56 -15.12
C ALA A 91 -2.57 -16.92 -13.73
N SER A 92 -2.31 -17.70 -12.66
CA SER A 92 -1.95 -17.13 -11.36
C SER A 92 -0.51 -16.62 -11.36
N PHE A 93 -0.21 -15.68 -10.48
CA PHE A 93 1.13 -15.15 -10.28
C PHE A 93 1.85 -15.93 -9.19
N SER A 94 3.13 -16.23 -9.41
CA SER A 94 4.05 -16.66 -8.36
C SER A 94 4.92 -15.50 -7.92
N PHE A 95 5.14 -15.38 -6.61
CA PHE A 95 5.94 -14.32 -6.03
C PHE A 95 7.10 -14.88 -5.21
N ASP A 96 8.27 -14.31 -5.40
CA ASP A 96 9.42 -14.47 -4.52
C ASP A 96 9.37 -13.38 -3.46
N LEU A 97 9.49 -13.79 -2.19
CA LEU A 97 9.43 -12.88 -1.07
C LEU A 97 10.83 -12.46 -0.65
N GLN A 98 11.03 -11.16 -0.55
CA GLN A 98 12.17 -10.57 0.11
C GLN A 98 11.70 -10.03 1.47
N ASP A 99 11.91 -10.80 2.52
CA ASP A 99 11.45 -10.42 3.85
C ASP A 99 12.43 -9.45 4.53
N GLY A 100 11.85 -8.52 5.28
CA GLY A 100 12.55 -7.59 6.16
C GLY A 100 11.58 -7.13 7.25
N THR A 101 12.01 -6.28 8.18
CA THR A 101 11.05 -5.62 9.06
C THR A 101 11.57 -4.24 9.42
N GLU A 102 10.78 -3.23 9.07
CA GLU A 102 11.03 -1.84 9.40
C GLU A 102 9.74 -1.19 9.90
N ARG A 103 9.79 -0.60 11.10
CA ARG A 103 8.68 0.15 11.66
C ARG A 103 8.49 1.44 10.86
N VAL A 104 7.29 1.65 10.34
CA VAL A 104 6.92 2.94 9.74
C VAL A 104 6.70 3.95 10.87
N THR A 105 7.40 5.08 10.80
CA THR A 105 7.39 6.10 11.87
C THR A 105 6.92 7.46 11.37
N GLY A 106 6.51 8.31 12.32
CA GLY A 106 5.99 9.65 12.06
C GLY A 106 4.54 9.67 11.62
N ASP A 107 4.11 10.80 11.07
CA ASP A 107 2.76 10.99 10.56
C ASP A 107 2.72 10.70 9.06
N PHE A 108 1.74 9.90 8.64
CA PHE A 108 1.60 9.46 7.26
C PHE A 108 0.16 9.00 6.98
N PHE A 109 -0.12 8.60 5.74
CA PHE A 109 -1.39 8.01 5.35
C PHE A 109 -1.15 6.67 4.64
N LEU A 110 -2.09 5.75 4.82
CA LEU A 110 -2.28 4.64 3.89
C LEU A 110 -3.36 5.02 2.90
N GLU A 111 -3.07 4.89 1.62
CA GLU A 111 -4.05 5.11 0.56
C GLU A 111 -4.67 3.78 0.12
N PHE A 112 -5.99 3.74 0.21
CA PHE A 112 -6.83 2.62 -0.14
C PHE A 112 -7.79 2.97 -1.26
N ARG A 113 -8.11 2.01 -2.14
CA ARG A 113 -9.09 2.17 -3.22
C ARG A 113 -9.90 0.89 -3.42
N THR A 114 -11.16 1.01 -3.85
CA THR A 114 -12.00 -0.14 -4.25
C THR A 114 -11.65 -0.65 -5.65
N ASP A 115 -11.23 0.24 -6.52
CA ASP A 115 -10.82 -0.01 -7.90
C ASP A 115 -9.89 1.12 -8.37
N PHE A 116 -9.34 0.96 -9.58
CA PHE A 116 -8.32 1.87 -10.09
C PHE A 116 -8.77 3.33 -10.26
N PHE A 117 -10.03 3.57 -10.62
CA PHE A 117 -10.60 4.90 -10.86
C PHE A 117 -11.62 5.30 -9.78
N GLY A 118 -11.65 4.55 -8.68
CA GLY A 118 -12.58 4.74 -7.58
C GLY A 118 -12.13 5.85 -6.64
N SER A 119 -12.92 6.10 -5.60
CA SER A 119 -12.54 7.05 -4.57
C SER A 119 -11.28 6.61 -3.84
N HIS A 120 -10.42 7.57 -3.50
CA HIS A 120 -9.24 7.33 -2.68
C HIS A 120 -9.61 7.51 -1.21
N THR A 121 -9.38 6.48 -0.40
CA THR A 121 -9.57 6.53 1.05
C THR A 121 -8.21 6.62 1.71
N TYR A 122 -7.93 7.73 2.37
CA TYR A 122 -6.70 7.96 3.10
C TYR A 122 -6.91 7.72 4.59
N VAL A 123 -6.25 6.69 5.10
CA VAL A 123 -6.29 6.29 6.51
C VAL A 123 -5.12 6.96 7.22
N PRO A 124 -5.36 7.86 8.18
CA PRO A 124 -4.28 8.59 8.84
C PRO A 124 -3.55 7.72 9.86
N PHE A 125 -2.24 7.93 9.94
CA PHE A 125 -1.39 7.55 11.05
C PHE A 125 -0.83 8.81 11.71
N VAL A 126 -1.03 8.95 13.01
CA VAL A 126 -0.56 10.10 13.81
C VAL A 126 0.30 9.56 14.94
N GLY A 127 1.53 10.06 15.07
CA GLY A 127 2.51 9.54 16.01
C GLY A 127 2.80 8.05 15.77
N ALA A 128 2.87 7.64 14.49
CA ALA A 128 3.06 6.25 14.06
C ALA A 128 1.93 5.26 14.42
N HIS A 129 0.76 5.74 14.84
CA HIS A 129 -0.40 4.91 15.17
C HIS A 129 -1.59 5.24 14.28
N ILE A 130 -2.31 4.22 13.84
CA ILE A 130 -3.52 4.37 13.04
C ILE A 130 -4.59 5.17 13.80
N VAL A 131 -5.26 6.07 13.09
CA VAL A 131 -6.46 6.72 13.56
C VAL A 131 -7.63 5.74 13.38
N THR A 132 -8.15 5.22 14.50
CA THR A 132 -9.18 4.17 14.51
C THR A 132 -10.59 4.71 14.28
N ASP A 133 -10.82 6.02 14.48
CA ASP A 133 -12.07 6.66 14.14
C ASP A 133 -12.20 6.81 12.63
N ILE A 134 -13.05 5.97 12.03
CA ILE A 134 -13.31 5.94 10.59
C ILE A 134 -13.87 7.29 10.09
N ALA A 135 -14.57 8.05 10.94
CA ALA A 135 -15.07 9.37 10.55
C ALA A 135 -13.94 10.39 10.30
N ALA A 136 -12.73 10.12 10.80
CA ALA A 136 -11.53 10.92 10.55
C ALA A 136 -10.78 10.50 9.28
N TRP A 137 -11.18 9.41 8.62
CA TRP A 137 -10.59 8.98 7.36
C TRP A 137 -11.02 9.91 6.22
N ILE A 138 -10.08 10.20 5.32
CA ILE A 138 -10.29 11.20 4.29
C ILE A 138 -10.63 10.49 2.98
N VAL A 139 -11.87 10.67 2.53
CA VAL A 139 -12.34 10.09 1.26
C VAL A 139 -12.35 11.18 0.18
N VAL A 140 -11.50 10.99 -0.83
CA VAL A 140 -11.40 11.88 -1.98
C VAL A 140 -12.04 11.21 -3.19
N LYS A 141 -13.09 11.82 -3.72
CA LYS A 141 -13.84 11.28 -4.85
C LYS A 141 -13.25 11.69 -6.19
N PRO A 142 -13.49 10.91 -7.26
CA PRO A 142 -13.18 11.31 -8.62
C PRO A 142 -13.92 12.60 -9.00
N PRO A 143 -13.37 13.44 -9.89
CA PRO A 143 -14.11 14.57 -10.45
C PRO A 143 -15.38 14.10 -11.16
N GLY A 144 -16.51 14.76 -10.88
CA GLY A 144 -17.77 14.51 -11.59
C GLY A 144 -18.65 13.38 -11.05
N THR A 145 -18.36 12.85 -9.86
CA THR A 145 -19.25 11.94 -9.10
C THR A 145 -20.12 12.67 -8.08
#